data_AF-A0A2R7MCG8-F1
#
_entry.id   AF-A0A2R7MCG8-F1
#
_cell.length_a   1.000
_cell.length_b   1.000
_cell.length_c   1.000
_cell.angle_alpha   90.00
_cell.angle_beta   90.00
_cell.angle_gamma   90.00
#
_symmetry.space_group_name_H-M   'P 1'
#
loop_
_entity.id
_entity.type
_entity.pdbx_description
1 polymer ?
#
loop_
_entity_poly.entity_id
_entity_poly.type
_entity_poly.pdbx_seq_one_letter_code
_entity_poly.pdbx_strand_id
1 'polypeptide(L)'
;MTHADATAPGADDDSGQTLRCRLARAGRGIRWYVTTLMGDRAYDVYVAHLRAHHPAATPLTERQFWRQRSDEQDRNPGARCC
;
A
#
# COMPACT_ATOMS: atom_id res chain seq x y z
N MET A 1 15.44 -56.23 21.33
CA MET A 1 14.12 -56.05 20.70
C MET A 1 14.05 -54.63 20.21
N THR A 2 13.90 -54.42 18.90
CA THR A 2 14.00 -53.11 18.25
C THR A 2 12.71 -52.31 18.40
N HIS A 3 12.79 -51.13 19.01
CA HIS A 3 11.86 -50.04 18.74
C HIS A 3 12.61 -48.94 17.98
N ALA A 4 12.56 -49.05 16.66
CA ALA A 4 12.88 -47.98 15.73
C ALA A 4 11.56 -47.57 15.06
N ASP A 5 11.00 -46.45 15.53
CA ASP A 5 9.82 -45.72 15.02
C ASP A 5 9.65 -44.49 15.97
N ALA A 6 9.11 -43.31 15.65
CA ALA A 6 8.92 -42.54 14.41
C ALA A 6 8.56 -41.08 14.85
N THR A 7 8.82 -40.00 14.12
CA THR A 7 9.62 -39.79 12.90
C THR A 7 10.27 -38.38 12.95
N ALA A 8 11.04 -37.99 11.94
CA ALA A 8 11.57 -36.63 11.83
C ALA A 8 10.45 -35.63 11.43
N PRO A 9 10.33 -34.46 12.07
CA PRO A 9 9.41 -33.43 11.61
C PRO A 9 9.86 -32.94 10.22
N GLY A 10 8.97 -33.04 9.24
CA GLY A 10 9.23 -32.61 7.86
C GLY A 10 9.66 -31.16 7.79
N ALA A 11 10.82 -30.89 7.17
CA ALA A 11 11.40 -29.56 7.05
C ALA A 11 10.72 -28.69 5.96
N ASP A 12 9.51 -29.08 5.57
CA ASP A 12 8.86 -28.67 4.32
C ASP A 12 8.07 -27.35 4.50
N ASP A 13 7.67 -27.04 5.74
CA ASP A 13 6.89 -25.83 6.09
C ASP A 13 7.75 -24.54 6.16
N ASP A 14 9.05 -24.65 6.47
CA ASP A 14 9.95 -23.48 6.54
C ASP A 14 10.10 -22.77 5.19
N SER A 15 10.11 -23.54 4.09
CA SER A 15 10.22 -22.99 2.73
C SER A 15 9.06 -22.05 2.37
N GLY A 16 7.84 -22.36 2.84
CA GLY A 16 6.67 -21.49 2.68
C GLY A 16 6.77 -20.23 3.53
N GLN A 17 7.26 -20.35 4.77
CA GLN A 17 7.38 -19.24 5.71
C GLN A 17 8.50 -18.25 5.32
N THR A 18 9.66 -18.77 4.88
CA THR A 18 10.77 -17.94 4.39
C THR A 18 10.45 -17.22 3.08
N LEU A 19 9.73 -17.87 2.15
CA LEU A 19 9.24 -17.21 0.93
C LEU A 19 8.27 -16.07 1.28
N ARG A 20 7.32 -16.30 2.20
CA ARG A 20 6.39 -15.25 2.67
C ARG A 20 7.11 -14.10 3.35
N CYS A 21 8.13 -14.37 4.17
CA CYS A 21 8.96 -13.33 4.79
C CYS A 21 9.73 -12.48 3.77
N ARG A 22 10.23 -13.09 2.68
CA ARG A 22 10.90 -12.38 1.58
C ARG A 22 9.92 -11.53 0.78
N LEU A 23 8.76 -12.07 0.42
CA LEU A 23 7.68 -11.35 -0.26
C LEU A 23 7.15 -10.17 0.57
N ALA A 24 6.98 -10.33 1.88
CA ALA A 24 6.54 -9.26 2.78
C ALA A 24 7.57 -8.11 2.86
N ARG A 25 8.88 -8.42 2.90
CA ARG A 25 9.94 -7.41 2.85
C ARG A 25 9.99 -6.69 1.50
N ALA A 26 9.91 -7.42 0.39
CA ALA A 26 9.86 -6.85 -0.96
C ALA A 26 8.64 -5.93 -1.14
N GLY A 27 7.45 -6.38 -0.72
CA GLY A 27 6.22 -5.61 -0.77
C GLY A 27 6.27 -4.31 0.06
N ARG A 28 6.97 -4.30 1.21
CA ARG A 28 7.20 -3.07 1.98
C ARG A 28 8.12 -2.09 1.24
N GLY A 29 9.17 -2.58 0.57
CA GLY A 29 10.04 -1.76 -0.28
C GLY A 29 9.29 -1.14 -1.47
N ILE A 30 8.47 -1.94 -2.15
CA ILE A 30 7.61 -1.46 -3.25
C ILE A 30 6.56 -0.47 -2.73
N ARG A 31 5.91 -0.74 -1.58
CA ARG A 31 4.98 0.20 -0.93
C ARG A 31 5.68 1.54 -0.68
N TRP A 32 6.90 1.54 -0.13
CA TRP A 32 7.68 2.75 0.15
C TRP A 32 8.07 3.50 -1.13
N TYR A 33 8.62 2.80 -2.13
CA TYR A 33 8.97 3.37 -3.43
C TYR A 33 7.75 4.02 -4.11
N VAL A 34 6.60 3.35 -4.10
CA VAL A 34 5.35 3.90 -4.65
C VAL A 34 4.78 5.07 -3.83
N THR A 35 4.89 5.08 -2.49
CA THR A 35 4.51 6.27 -1.69
C THR A 35 5.42 7.46 -1.96
N THR A 36 6.73 7.22 -2.12
CA THR A 36 7.75 8.27 -2.10
C THR A 36 8.03 8.84 -3.49
N LEU A 37 7.93 8.02 -4.53
CA LEU A 37 8.54 8.32 -5.83
C LEU A 37 7.53 8.46 -6.98
N MET A 38 6.34 7.85 -6.89
CA MET A 38 5.40 7.79 -8.03
C MET A 38 4.27 8.83 -8.04
N GLY A 39 3.98 9.51 -6.93
CA GLY A 39 2.99 10.61 -6.86
C GLY A 39 1.51 10.24 -7.07
N ASP A 40 1.24 9.11 -7.73
CA ASP A 40 -0.09 8.60 -8.08
C ASP A 40 -0.93 8.16 -6.86
N ARG A 41 -0.30 8.04 -5.69
CA ARG A 41 -0.96 7.76 -4.41
C ARG A 41 -1.72 8.93 -3.79
N ALA A 42 -1.98 10.01 -4.53
CA ALA A 42 -2.73 11.16 -4.06
C ALA A 42 -4.08 10.76 -3.41
N TYR A 43 -4.78 9.78 -3.98
CA TYR A 43 -6.02 9.23 -3.41
C TYR A 43 -5.80 8.37 -2.15
N ASP A 44 -4.81 7.46 -2.14
CA ASP A 44 -4.46 6.61 -0.98
C ASP A 44 -4.07 7.48 0.25
N VAL A 45 -3.35 8.58 0.00
CA VAL A 45 -2.97 9.58 1.01
C VAL A 45 -4.19 10.39 1.47
N TYR A 46 -5.06 10.83 0.55
CA TYR A 46 -6.31 11.51 0.91
C TYR A 46 -7.20 10.64 1.80
N VAL A 47 -7.39 9.36 1.47
CA VAL A 47 -8.20 8.44 2.28
C VAL A 47 -7.56 8.16 3.65
N ALA A 48 -6.23 8.03 3.71
CA ALA A 48 -5.52 7.87 4.97
C ALA A 48 -5.64 9.11 5.88
N HIS A 49 -5.48 10.31 5.31
CA HIS A 49 -5.66 11.58 6.01
C HIS A 49 -7.11 11.77 6.48
N LEU A 50 -8.09 11.50 5.63
CA LEU A 50 -9.51 11.59 5.99
C LEU A 50 -9.87 10.64 7.14
N ARG A 51 -9.38 9.39 7.11
CA ARG A 51 -9.60 8.44 8.21
C ARG A 51 -8.93 8.85 9.52
N ALA A 52 -7.79 9.56 9.45
CA ALA A 52 -7.08 10.03 10.63
C ALA A 52 -7.73 11.28 11.27
N HIS A 53 -8.21 12.23 10.47
CA HIS A 53 -8.76 13.50 10.97
C HIS A 53 -10.30 13.52 11.06
N HIS A 54 -10.99 12.77 10.20
CA HIS A 54 -12.45 12.76 10.06
C HIS A 54 -12.98 11.32 9.89
N PRO A 55 -12.87 10.45 10.91
CA PRO A 55 -13.25 9.04 10.81
C PRO A 55 -14.74 8.80 10.50
N ALA A 56 -15.60 9.80 10.70
CA ALA A 56 -17.03 9.75 10.36
C ALA A 56 -17.37 10.27 8.94
N ALA A 57 -16.38 10.78 8.18
CA ALA A 57 -16.60 11.30 6.83
C ALA A 57 -16.38 10.20 5.78
N THR A 58 -17.36 10.01 4.89
CA THR A 58 -17.22 9.12 3.74
C THR A 58 -16.23 9.73 2.73
N PRO A 59 -15.17 9.01 2.33
CA PRO A 59 -14.26 9.52 1.30
C PRO A 59 -14.96 9.69 -0.04
N LEU A 60 -14.59 10.75 -0.76
CA LEU A 60 -14.90 10.92 -2.18
C LEU A 60 -14.47 9.67 -2.95
N THR A 61 -15.19 9.30 -4.02
CA THR A 61 -14.69 8.25 -4.92
C THR A 61 -13.44 8.74 -5.66
N GLU A 62 -12.55 7.83 -6.04
CA GLU A 62 -11.30 8.13 -6.74
C GLU A 62 -11.50 9.03 -7.98
N ARG A 63 -12.54 8.75 -8.78
CA ARG A 63 -12.92 9.57 -9.95
C ARG A 63 -13.38 10.98 -9.58
N GLN A 64 -14.05 11.16 -8.44
CA GLN A 64 -14.45 12.49 -7.95
C GLN A 64 -13.24 13.26 -7.40
N PHE A 65 -12.34 12.59 -6.69
CA PHE A 65 -11.09 13.17 -6.20
C PHE A 65 -10.23 13.70 -7.37
N TRP A 66 -10.00 12.89 -8.41
CA TRP A 66 -9.27 13.33 -9.59
C TRP A 66 -9.96 14.47 -10.34
N ARG A 67 -11.29 14.41 -10.51
CA ARG A 67 -12.05 15.52 -11.13
C ARG A 67 -11.91 16.81 -10.34
N GLN A 68 -12.12 16.78 -9.02
CA GLN A 68 -12.00 17.97 -8.16
C GLN A 68 -10.59 18.56 -8.24
N ARG A 69 -9.55 17.71 -8.26
CA ARG A 69 -8.15 18.12 -8.42
C ARG A 69 -7.88 18.77 -9.78
N SER A 70 -8.42 18.22 -10.87
CA SER A 70 -8.34 18.83 -12.20
C SER A 70 -9.10 20.15 -12.27
N ASP A 71 -10.33 20.22 -11.74
CA ASP A 71 -11.12 21.45 -11.69
C ASP A 71 -10.43 22.53 -10.83
N GLU A 72 -9.68 22.15 -9.81
CA GLU A 72 -8.90 23.06 -8.95
C GLU A 72 -7.62 23.54 -9.64
N GLN A 73 -6.94 22.68 -10.43
CA GLN A 73 -5.82 23.08 -11.29
C GLN A 73 -6.27 23.99 -12.43
N ASP A 74 -7.45 23.76 -13.01
CA ASP A 74 -8.03 24.58 -14.08
C ASP A 74 -8.48 25.95 -13.55
N ARG A 75 -9.20 25.98 -12.41
CA ARG A 75 -9.60 27.23 -11.74
C ARG A 75 -8.44 28.00 -11.09
N ASN A 76 -7.34 27.32 -10.77
CA ASN A 76 -6.21 27.92 -10.07
C ASN A 76 -4.88 27.52 -10.75
N PRO A 77 -4.62 28.01 -11.98
CA PRO A 77 -3.54 27.54 -12.86
C PRO A 77 -2.12 27.97 -12.44
N GLY A 78 -1.93 28.30 -11.16
CA GLY A 78 -0.63 28.34 -10.48
C GLY A 78 0.40 29.24 -11.14
N ALA A 79 0.18 30.56 -11.09
CA ALA A 79 1.17 31.58 -11.42
C ALA A 79 1.96 31.30 -12.73
N ARG A 80 1.25 31.24 -13.87
CA ARG A 80 1.91 31.47 -15.15
C ARG A 80 2.46 32.90 -15.12
N CYS A 81 3.75 33.03 -14.85
CA CYS A 81 4.46 34.27 -15.05
C CYS A 81 4.41 34.58 -16.55
N CYS A 82 3.61 35.59 -16.89
CA CYS A 82 3.79 36.36 -18.11
C CYS A 82 5.08 37.19 -18.01
#